data_AF-A0A391NRF1-F1
#
_entry.id   AF-A0A391NRF1-F1
#
_cell.length_a   1.000
_cell.length_b   1.000
_cell.length_c   1.000
_cell.angle_alpha   90.00
_cell.angle_beta   90.00
_cell.angle_gamma   90.00
#
_symmetry.space_group_name_H-M   'P 1'
#
loop_
_entity.id
_entity.type
_entity.pdbx_description
1 polymer ?
#
loop_
_entity_poly.entity_id
_entity_poly.type
_entity_poly.pdbx_seq_one_letter_code
_entity_poly.pdbx_strand_id
1 'polypeptide(L)' 'MRQFDLAKGGNTPKHVHAWEHEVYVLAGQGELYTPSGYKPVSAGDCILVPCNEEHQFRNTGENVFKFLCLVPNSAN' A
#
# COMPACT_ATOMS: atom_id res chain seq x y z
N MET A 1 -7.95 -3.48 11.03
CA MET A 1 -7.25 -2.25 10.60
C MET A 1 -5.80 -2.33 11.07
N ARG A 2 -4.85 -1.94 10.22
CA ARG A 2 -3.41 -1.93 10.52
C ARG A 2 -2.81 -0.60 10.05
N GLN A 3 -1.72 -0.18 10.67
CA GLN A 3 -0.89 0.91 10.17
C GLN A 3 0.47 0.34 9.75
N PHE A 4 0.97 0.82 8.61
CA PHE A 4 2.32 0.51 8.14
C PHE A 4 3.15 1.78 8.13
N ASP A 5 4.39 1.65 8.57
CA ASP A 5 5.42 2.70 8.55
C ASP A 5 6.61 2.15 7.76
N LEU A 6 6.78 2.64 6.53
CA LEU A 6 7.90 2.27 5.67
C LEU A 6 9.00 3.33 5.78
N ALA A 7 10.18 2.94 6.29
CA ALA A 7 11.37 3.78 6.26
C ALA A 7 11.80 4.11 4.82
N LYS A 8 12.74 5.04 4.63
CA LYS A 8 13.30 5.38 3.31
C LYS A 8 13.76 4.12 2.57
N GLY A 9 13.28 3.93 1.33
CA GLY A 9 13.55 2.74 0.52
C GLY A 9 12.84 1.44 0.98
N GLY A 10 12.11 1.48 2.10
CA GLY A 10 11.33 0.37 2.61
C GLY A 10 10.14 0.03 1.71
N ASN A 11 9.71 -1.23 1.75
CA ASN A 11 8.61 -1.73 0.94
C ASN A 11 7.88 -2.88 1.63
N THR A 12 6.62 -3.08 1.27
CA THR A 12 5.90 -4.32 1.60
C THR A 12 6.37 -5.46 0.69
N PRO A 13 6.08 -6.73 1.00
CA PRO A 13 6.23 -7.80 0.02
C PRO A 13 5.41 -7.52 -1.24
N LYS A 14 5.93 -7.94 -2.39
CA LYS A 14 5.17 -8.01 -3.63
C LYS A 14 4.42 -9.34 -3.64
N HIS A 15 3.09 -9.31 -3.60
CA HIS A 15 2.28 -10.51 -3.40
C HIS A 15 0.84 -10.34 -3.91
N VAL A 16 0.07 -11.43 -3.87
CA VAL A 16 -1.33 -11.52 -4.29
C VAL A 16 -2.11 -12.41 -3.32
N HIS A 17 -3.39 -12.12 -3.12
CA HIS A 17 -4.31 -12.90 -2.29
C HIS A 17 -5.77 -12.61 -2.64
N ALA A 18 -6.67 -13.48 -2.19
CA ALA A 18 -8.10 -13.47 -2.54
C ALA A 18 -8.98 -12.49 -1.75
N TRP A 19 -8.37 -11.50 -1.08
CA TRP A 19 -9.06 -10.38 -0.43
C TRP A 19 -8.50 -9.04 -0.90
N GLU A 20 -9.30 -8.00 -0.77
CA GLU A 20 -8.98 -6.63 -1.13
C GLU A 20 -8.15 -5.92 -0.04
N HIS A 21 -7.49 -4.83 -0.41
CA HIS A 21 -7.04 -3.82 0.56
C HIS A 21 -7.72 -2.49 0.31
N GLU A 22 -8.24 -1.90 1.38
CA GLU A 22 -8.65 -0.50 1.43
C GLU A 22 -7.57 0.28 2.17
N VAL A 23 -6.91 1.20 1.48
CA VAL A 23 -5.73 1.91 1.98
C VAL A 23 -5.98 3.41 1.99
N TYR A 24 -5.57 4.07 3.07
CA TYR A 24 -5.54 5.52 3.19
C TYR A 24 -4.15 5.98 3.56
N VAL A 25 -3.55 6.84 2.73
CA VAL A 25 -2.19 7.33 2.96
C VAL A 25 -2.21 8.48 3.95
N LEU A 26 -1.48 8.33 5.06
CA LEU A 26 -1.41 9.31 6.15
C LEU A 26 -0.29 10.33 5.95
N ALA A 27 0.87 9.89 5.47
CA ALA A 27 2.05 10.76 5.33
C ALA A 27 3.08 10.19 4.34
N GLY A 28 3.93 11.06 3.81
CA GLY A 28 5.02 10.69 2.92
C GLY A 28 4.60 10.49 1.47
N GLN A 29 5.54 9.96 0.68
CA GLN A 29 5.40 9.73 -0.76
C GLN A 29 5.90 8.32 -1.07
N GLY A 30 5.15 7.61 -1.91
CA GLY A 30 5.47 6.25 -2.31
C GLY A 30 4.96 5.94 -3.69
N GLU A 31 5.05 4.67 -4.06
CA GLU A 31 4.41 4.13 -5.25
C GLU A 31 3.74 2.78 -4.91
N LEU A 32 2.61 2.54 -5.59
CA LEU A 32 1.93 1.27 -5.63
C LEU A 32 2.30 0.55 -6.93
N TYR A 33 2.91 -0.62 -6.82
CA TYR A 33 3.00 -1.56 -7.94
C TYR A 33 1.64 -2.23 -8.16
N THR A 34 1.25 -2.35 -9.43
CA THR A 34 0.14 -3.18 -9.93
C THR A 34 0.58 -3.88 -11.23
N PRO A 35 -0.20 -4.83 -11.79
CA PRO A 35 0.09 -5.37 -13.12
C PRO A 35 0.08 -4.29 -14.23
N SER A 36 -0.60 -3.17 -14.00
CA SER A 36 -0.59 -2.01 -14.90
C SER A 36 0.66 -1.11 -14.77
N GLY A 37 1.56 -1.43 -13.85
CA GLY A 37 2.78 -0.66 -13.56
C GLY A 37 2.73 0.05 -12.21
N TYR A 38 3.71 0.92 -12.00
CA TYR A 38 3.85 1.73 -10.79
C TYR A 38 3.00 2.99 -10.87
N LYS A 39 2.23 3.26 -9.80
CA LYS A 39 1.41 4.46 -9.64
C LYS A 39 1.90 5.25 -8.43
N PRO A 40 2.21 6.55 -8.56
CA PRO A 40 2.60 7.36 -7.41
C PRO A 40 1.44 7.49 -6.43
N VAL A 41 1.75 7.49 -5.13
CA VAL A 41 0.78 7.67 -4.04
C VAL A 41 1.35 8.59 -2.96
N SER A 42 0.51 9.37 -2.31
CA SER A 42 0.88 10.40 -1.37
C SER A 42 -0.22 10.66 -0.33
N ALA A 43 0.11 11.43 0.72
CA ALA A 43 -0.81 11.72 1.81
C ALA A 43 -2.16 12.26 1.32
N GLY A 44 -3.25 11.65 1.81
CA GLY A 44 -4.62 11.97 1.41
C GLY A 44 -5.21 11.02 0.36
N ASP A 45 -4.40 10.21 -0.32
CA ASP A 45 -4.90 9.26 -1.31
C ASP A 45 -5.69 8.11 -0.66
N CYS A 46 -6.85 7.82 -1.25
CA CYS A 46 -7.67 6.62 -0.98
C CYS A 46 -7.44 5.60 -2.10
N ILE A 47 -7.06 4.37 -1.73
CA ILE A 47 -6.64 3.35 -2.67
C ILE A 47 -7.44 2.07 -2.41
N LEU A 48 -7.99 1.48 -3.46
CA LEU A 48 -8.53 0.12 -3.45
C LEU A 48 -7.59 -0.77 -4.25
N VAL A 49 -7.08 -1.83 -3.61
CA VAL A 49 -6.41 -2.93 -4.30
C VAL A 49 -7.42 -4.08 -4.39
N PRO A 50 -7.91 -4.44 -5.59
CA PRO A 50 -8.87 -5.52 -5.76
C PRO A 50 -8.32 -6.88 -5.33
N CYS A 51 -9.23 -7.81 -5.01
CA CYS A 51 -8.88 -9.21 -4.80
C CYS A 51 -8.12 -9.77 -6.01
N ASN A 52 -7.13 -10.62 -5.74
CA ASN A 52 -6.30 -11.28 -6.76
C ASN A 52 -5.49 -10.33 -7.65
N GLU A 53 -5.32 -9.06 -7.27
CA GLU A 53 -4.38 -8.15 -7.91
C GLU A 53 -3.02 -8.21 -7.20
N GLU A 54 -1.95 -8.52 -7.95
CA GLU A 54 -0.60 -8.47 -7.39
C GLU A 54 -0.21 -7.03 -7.07
N HIS A 55 0.28 -6.77 -5.87
CA HIS A 55 0.54 -5.43 -5.39
C HIS A 55 1.77 -5.33 -4.48
N GLN A 56 2.33 -4.12 -4.41
CA GLN A 56 3.41 -3.76 -3.50
C GLN A 56 3.39 -2.25 -3.22
N PHE A 57 3.49 -1.85 -1.95
CA PHE A 57 3.76 -0.46 -1.58
C PHE A 57 5.25 -0.25 -1.35
N ARG A 58 5.81 0.80 -1.96
CA ARG A 58 7.22 1.17 -1.82
C ARG A 58 7.34 2.63 -1.40
N ASN A 59 8.21 2.92 -0.44
CA ASN A 59 8.59 4.29 -0.10
C ASN A 59 9.63 4.80 -1.11
N THR A 60 9.27 5.85 -1.84
CA THR A 60 10.13 6.52 -2.84
C THR A 60 10.62 7.89 -2.37
N GLY A 61 10.17 8.34 -1.20
CA GLY A 61 10.56 9.62 -0.60
C GLY A 61 11.71 9.51 0.40
N GLU A 62 12.04 10.67 0.98
CA GLU A 62 13.10 10.82 1.98
C GLU A 62 12.63 10.58 3.43
N ASN A 63 11.32 10.74 3.68
CA ASN A 63 10.69 10.58 5.00
C ASN A 63 9.95 9.24 5.10
N VAL A 64 9.47 8.90 6.30
CA VAL A 64 8.62 7.71 6.50
C VAL A 64 7.34 7.83 5.66
N PHE A 65 7.04 6.80 4.88
CA PHE A 65 5.78 6.64 4.17
C PHE A 65 4.83 5.83 5.05
N LYS A 66 3.71 6.44 5.42
CA LYS A 66 2.76 5.91 6.40
C LYS A 66 1.38 5.79 5.79
N PHE A 67 0.74 4.64 5.97
CA PHE A 67 -0.62 4.41 5.51
C PHE A 67 -1.39 3.48 6.45
N LEU A 68 -2.71 3.68 6.49
CA LEU A 68 -3.66 2.73 7.06
C LEU A 68 -4.01 1.69 6.00
N CYS A 69 -4.12 0.44 6.43
CA CYS A 69 -4.45 -0.68 5.57
C CYS A 69 -5.52 -1.53 6.25
N LEU A 70 -6.70 -1.54 5.64
CA LEU A 70 -7.84 -2.33 6.04
C LEU A 70 -7.96 -3.52 5.08
N VAL A 71 -8.26 -4.67 5.65
CA VAL A 71 -8.60 -5.91 4.96
C VAL A 71 -9.86 -6.47 5.63
N PRO A 72 -10.62 -7.33 4.96
CA PRO A 72 -11.69 -8.08 5.60
C PRO A 72 -11.24 -8.76 6.88
N ASN A 73 -12.13 -8.82 7.87
CA ASN A 73 -11.86 -9.57 9.11
C ASN A 73 -11.65 -11.08 8.87
N SER A 74 -12.08 -11.59 7.71
CA SER A 74 -11.87 -12.96 7.27
C SER A 74 -10.51 -13.21 6.61
N ALA A 75 -9.69 -12.17 6.42
CA ALA A 75 -8.34 -12.32 5.91
C ALA A 75 -7.44 -12.94 7.01
N ASN A 76 -7.20 -14.24 6.90
CA ASN A 76 -6.32 -15.02 7.78
C ASN A 76 -4.96 -15.27 7.12
#